data_AF-A0A1S6QLT3-F1
#
_entry.id   AF-A0A1S6QLT3-F1
#
_cell.length_a   1.000
_cell.length_b   1.000
_cell.length_c   1.000
_cell.angle_alpha   90.00
_cell.angle_beta   90.00
_cell.angle_gamma   90.00
#
_symmetry.space_group_name_H-M   'P 1'
#
loop_
_entity.id
_entity.type
_entity.pdbx_description
1 polymer ?
#
loop_
_entity_poly.entity_id
_entity_poly.type
_entity_poly.pdbx_seq_one_letter_code
_entity_poly.pdbx_strand_id
1 'polypeptide(L)'
;METILEIVRIEQVIREAEEGVNYIIRSPEDGAKIASRFIGRDDREVFFVMCLNTKNNVVAVHRCHVGSLNSSIVHPREVFKSAILNNAASVIVAHQHPSGDILNIVS
;
A
#
# COMPACT_ATOMS: atom_id res chain seq x y z
N MET A 1 12.19 -4.09 -36.19
CA MET A 1 13.29 -4.11 -35.21
C MET A 1 12.77 -3.40 -33.98
N GLU A 2 12.56 -4.11 -32.86
CA GLU A 2 12.11 -3.45 -31.63
C GLU A 2 13.31 -2.71 -31.03
N THR A 3 13.17 -1.40 -30.89
CA THR A 3 14.21 -0.57 -30.25
C THR A 3 13.98 -0.61 -28.75
N ILE A 4 15.01 -1.00 -28.01
CA ILE A 4 14.99 -1.09 -26.54
C ILE A 4 15.24 0.31 -25.95
N LEU A 5 14.49 0.64 -24.90
CA LEU A 5 14.59 1.92 -24.22
C LEU A 5 15.69 1.92 -23.15
N GLU A 6 16.36 3.07 -23.04
CA GLU A 6 17.22 3.40 -21.92
C GLU A 6 16.40 4.10 -20.83
N ILE A 7 16.33 3.51 -19.64
CA ILE A 7 15.76 4.19 -18.46
C ILE A 7 16.81 5.14 -17.92
N VAL A 8 16.63 6.44 -18.15
CA VAL A 8 17.60 7.47 -17.76
C VAL A 8 17.48 7.88 -16.28
N ARG A 9 16.27 7.87 -15.71
CA ARG A 9 16.04 8.18 -14.29
C ARG A 9 14.70 7.64 -13.79
N ILE A 10 14.71 7.14 -12.55
CA ILE A 10 13.51 6.88 -11.73
C ILE A 10 13.75 7.55 -10.37
N GLU A 11 12.74 8.24 -9.83
CA GLU A 11 12.83 8.91 -8.53
C GLU A 11 11.64 8.53 -7.63
N GLN A 12 11.95 8.05 -6.43
CA GLN A 12 10.96 7.78 -5.38
C GLN A 12 11.08 8.87 -4.31
N VAL A 13 9.99 9.61 -4.09
CA VAL A 13 9.92 10.63 -3.03
C VAL A 13 9.35 9.99 -1.77
N ILE A 14 10.16 9.95 -0.71
CA ILE A 14 9.82 9.31 0.57
C ILE A 14 9.57 10.39 1.61
N ARG A 15 8.63 10.13 2.52
CA ARG A 15 8.42 10.91 3.74
C ARG A 15 8.46 9.96 4.92
N GLU A 16 9.06 10.40 6.01
CA GLU A 16 8.97 9.67 7.26
C GLU A 16 7.51 9.63 7.71
N ALA A 17 7.01 8.42 7.88
CA ALA A 17 5.64 8.18 8.31
C ALA A 17 5.54 8.24 9.83
N GLU A 18 6.41 7.50 10.53
CA GLU A 18 6.52 7.46 11.99
C GLU A 18 7.96 7.13 12.39
N GLU A 19 8.51 7.85 13.37
CA GLU A 19 9.88 7.65 13.85
C GLU A 19 9.92 6.61 14.97
N GLY A 20 10.91 5.70 14.92
CA GLY A 20 11.17 4.73 16.00
C GLY A 20 10.14 3.60 16.16
N VAL A 21 9.16 3.48 15.26
CA VAL A 21 8.14 2.43 15.31
C VAL A 21 8.58 1.23 14.46
N ASN A 22 8.70 0.06 15.09
CA ASN A 22 8.92 -1.18 14.38
C ASN A 22 7.61 -1.99 14.27
N TYR A 23 7.12 -2.13 13.04
CA TYR A 23 5.91 -2.87 12.73
C TYR A 23 6.23 -4.28 12.23
N ILE A 24 6.10 -5.28 13.09
CA ILE A 24 6.24 -6.70 12.72
C ILE A 24 4.86 -7.30 12.55
N ILE A 25 4.59 -7.91 11.39
CA ILE A 25 3.34 -8.63 11.13
C ILE A 25 3.47 -10.09 11.58
N ARG A 26 2.62 -10.49 12.51
CA ARG A 26 2.48 -11.88 13.00
C ARG A 26 1.08 -12.42 12.76
N SER A 27 0.08 -11.55 12.60
CA SER A 27 -1.28 -11.93 12.25
C SER A 27 -1.97 -10.86 11.38
N PRO A 28 -3.12 -11.17 10.77
CA PRO A 28 -3.91 -10.19 10.01
C PRO A 28 -4.27 -8.94 10.82
N GLU A 29 -4.49 -9.09 12.13
CA GLU A 29 -4.82 -8.00 13.05
C GLU A 29 -3.71 -6.95 13.14
N ASP A 30 -2.44 -7.37 13.08
CA ASP A 30 -1.31 -6.43 13.06
C ASP A 30 -1.38 -5.52 11.82
N GLY A 31 -1.66 -6.11 10.65
CA GLY A 31 -1.83 -5.39 9.39
C GLY A 31 -3.02 -4.44 9.43
N ALA A 32 -4.16 -4.88 9.95
CA ALA A 32 -5.36 -4.05 10.11
C ALA A 32 -5.13 -2.86 11.06
N LYS A 33 -4.40 -3.09 12.16
CA LYS A 33 -4.04 -2.03 13.11
C LYS A 33 -3.14 -0.98 12.45
N ILE A 34 -2.18 -1.39 11.63
CA ILE A 34 -1.31 -0.45 10.91
C ILE A 34 -2.13 0.31 9.87
N ALA A 35 -2.90 -0.39 9.03
CA ALA A 35 -3.74 0.24 8.01
C ALA A 35 -4.69 1.29 8.62
N SER A 36 -5.38 0.97 9.71
CA SER A 36 -6.30 1.92 10.36
C SER A 36 -5.63 3.21 10.86
N ARG A 37 -4.35 3.16 11.26
CA ARG A 37 -3.58 4.37 11.62
C ARG A 37 -3.33 5.28 10.43
N PHE A 38 -3.12 4.71 9.24
CA PHE A 38 -2.79 5.46 8.03
C PHE A 38 -4.02 5.92 7.24
N ILE A 39 -5.03 5.06 7.09
CA ILE A 39 -6.18 5.31 6.20
C ILE A 39 -7.53 5.29 6.90
N GLY A 40 -7.60 4.89 8.19
CA GLY A 40 -8.87 4.67 8.88
C GLY A 40 -9.70 5.93 9.15
N ARG A 41 -9.18 7.12 8.86
CA ARG A 41 -9.89 8.41 8.94
C ARG A 41 -10.08 9.09 7.59
N ASP A 42 -9.71 8.41 6.50
CA ASP A 42 -9.87 8.96 5.17
C ASP A 42 -11.38 8.97 4.81
N ASP A 43 -11.83 10.07 4.19
CA ASP A 43 -13.24 10.29 3.82
C ASP A 43 -13.67 9.53 2.56
N ARG A 44 -12.70 8.87 1.92
CA ARG A 44 -12.83 8.13 0.66
C ARG A 44 -12.13 6.80 0.79
N GLU A 45 -12.57 5.83 0.00
CA GLU A 45 -11.92 4.53 -0.06
C GLU A 45 -10.47 4.68 -0.51
N VAL A 46 -9.55 4.06 0.23
CA VAL A 46 -8.12 4.08 -0.09
C VAL A 46 -7.64 2.65 -0.22
N PHE A 47 -6.99 2.33 -1.34
CA PHE A 47 -6.23 1.11 -1.48
C PHE A 47 -4.80 1.33 -1.01
N PHE A 48 -4.45 0.64 0.06
CA PHE A 48 -3.22 0.83 0.80
C PHE A 48 -2.33 -0.40 0.66
N VAL A 49 -1.05 -0.16 0.45
CA VAL A 49 -0.04 -1.20 0.26
C VAL A 49 1.00 -1.06 1.36
N MET A 50 1.25 -2.15 2.07
CA MET A 50 2.35 -2.31 3.02
C MET A 50 3.41 -3.18 2.38
N CYS A 51 4.63 -2.67 2.28
CA CYS A 51 5.80 -3.40 1.79
C CYS A 51 6.52 -4.04 2.98
N LEU A 52 6.73 -5.35 2.93
CA LEU A 52 7.35 -6.11 4.01
C LEU A 52 8.74 -6.61 3.61
N ASN A 53 9.66 -6.66 4.56
CA ASN A 53 10.91 -7.40 4.40
C ASN A 53 10.76 -8.89 4.72
N THR A 54 11.82 -9.68 4.55
CA THR A 54 11.82 -11.15 4.78
C THR A 54 11.56 -11.57 6.23
N LYS A 55 11.60 -10.62 7.17
CA LYS A 55 11.27 -10.83 8.60
C LYS A 55 9.86 -10.30 8.94
N ASN A 56 9.03 -10.03 7.94
CA ASN A 56 7.69 -9.45 8.05
C ASN A 56 7.66 -8.07 8.74
N ASN A 57 8.75 -7.30 8.72
CA ASN A 57 8.69 -5.91 9.16
C ASN A 57 8.17 -5.05 8.01
N VAL A 58 7.25 -4.12 8.31
CA VAL A 58 6.81 -3.11 7.35
C VAL A 58 7.94 -2.10 7.16
N VAL A 59 8.42 -1.99 5.91
CA VAL A 59 9.53 -1.09 5.54
C VAL A 59 9.06 0.15 4.78
N ALA A 60 7.88 0.07 4.16
CA ALA A 60 7.27 1.19 3.47
C ALA A 60 5.76 1.00 3.40
N VAL A 61 5.05 2.13 3.29
CA VAL A 61 3.61 2.15 3.09
C VAL A 61 3.27 3.09 1.93
N HIS A 62 2.24 2.75 1.17
CA HIS A 62 1.84 3.51 0.01
C HIS A 62 0.32 3.55 -0.14
N ARG A 63 -0.25 4.75 -0.25
CA ARG A 63 -1.63 4.94 -0.71
C ARG A 63 -1.64 4.79 -2.23
N CYS A 64 -1.80 3.56 -2.70
CA CYS A 64 -1.69 3.18 -4.11
C CYS A 64 -2.85 3.73 -4.95
N HIS A 65 -4.03 3.86 -4.35
CA HIS A 65 -5.16 4.49 -4.99
C HIS A 65 -6.05 5.17 -3.95
N VAL A 66 -6.62 6.31 -4.31
CA VAL A 66 -7.70 6.96 -3.55
C VAL A 66 -8.89 6.99 -4.49
N GLY A 67 -9.88 6.16 -4.19
CA GLY A 67 -11.06 5.93 -5.01
C GLY A 67 -12.07 7.07 -4.96
N SER A 68 -13.20 6.82 -5.61
CA SER A 68 -14.40 7.66 -5.45
C SER A 68 -15.10 7.32 -4.12
N LEU A 69 -16.35 7.76 -3.94
CA LEU A 69 -17.11 7.45 -2.73
C LEU A 69 -17.37 5.93 -2.56
N ASN A 70 -17.42 5.17 -3.66
CA ASN A 70 -17.97 3.79 -3.68
C ASN A 70 -17.13 2.78 -4.48
N SER A 71 -15.96 3.16 -5.00
CA SER A 71 -15.08 2.19 -5.68
C SER A 71 -13.67 2.71 -5.88
N SER A 72 -12.73 1.77 -5.90
CA SER A 72 -11.31 1.96 -6.17
C SER A 72 -10.83 0.90 -7.16
N ILE A 73 -10.71 1.22 -8.45
CA ILE A 73 -10.10 0.33 -9.44
C ILE A 73 -8.58 0.37 -9.26
N VAL A 74 -7.98 -0.78 -8.92
CA VAL A 74 -6.53 -0.88 -8.68
C VAL A 74 -5.87 -1.77 -9.69
N HIS A 75 -4.87 -1.23 -10.37
CA HIS A 75 -4.08 -2.00 -11.32
C HIS A 75 -2.86 -2.63 -10.62
N PRO A 76 -2.62 -3.95 -10.76
CA PRO A 76 -1.48 -4.62 -10.11
C PRO A 76 -0.13 -3.93 -10.34
N ARG A 77 0.08 -3.36 -11.53
CA ARG A 77 1.28 -2.56 -11.87
C ARG A 77 1.60 -1.46 -10.85
N GLU A 78 0.58 -0.78 -10.30
CA GLU A 78 0.79 0.31 -9.34
C GLU A 78 1.18 -0.24 -7.97
N VAL A 79 0.55 -1.35 -7.56
CA VAL A 79 0.92 -2.07 -6.33
C VAL A 79 2.36 -2.54 -6.41
N PHE A 80 2.71 -3.25 -7.49
CA PHE A 80 4.05 -3.80 -7.66
C PHE A 80 5.12 -2.75 -7.88
N LYS A 81 4.81 -1.58 -8.48
CA LYS A 81 5.76 -0.48 -8.60
C LYS A 81 6.27 -0.04 -7.23
N SER A 82 5.36 0.17 -6.27
CA SER A 82 5.73 0.51 -4.89
C SER A 82 6.55 -0.60 -4.22
N ALA A 83 6.15 -1.86 -4.41
CA ALA A 83 6.86 -3.01 -3.85
C ALA A 83 8.29 -3.15 -4.39
N ILE A 84 8.46 -3.03 -5.71
CA ILE A 84 9.74 -3.16 -6.40
C ILE A 84 10.68 -2.02 -6.00
N LEU A 85 10.21 -0.78 -6.02
CA LEU A 85 11.06 0.37 -5.66
C LEU A 85 11.49 0.34 -4.17
N ASN A 86 10.73 -0.32 -3.30
CA ASN A 86 11.06 -0.50 -1.88
C ASN A 86 11.74 -1.85 -1.55
N ASN A 87 12.15 -2.63 -2.56
CA ASN A 87 12.76 -3.96 -2.37
C ASN A 87 11.96 -4.89 -1.44
N ALA A 88 10.63 -4.85 -1.55
CA ALA A 88 9.75 -5.65 -0.71
C ALA A 88 9.91 -7.15 -1.00
N ALA A 89 9.97 -7.97 0.05
CA ALA A 89 9.92 -9.43 -0.06
C ALA A 89 8.47 -9.93 -0.22
N SER A 90 7.51 -9.21 0.35
CA SER A 90 6.08 -9.48 0.23
C SER A 90 5.29 -8.18 0.42
N VAL A 91 4.00 -8.22 0.09
CA VAL A 91 3.08 -7.09 0.31
C VAL A 91 1.84 -7.55 1.05
N ILE A 92 1.28 -6.64 1.84
CA ILE A 92 -0.09 -6.72 2.34
C ILE A 92 -0.86 -5.56 1.73
N VAL A 93 -2.09 -5.84 1.29
CA VAL A 93 -3.02 -4.81 0.82
C VAL A 93 -4.17 -4.65 1.81
N ALA A 94 -4.64 -3.42 1.97
CA ALA A 94 -5.78 -3.09 2.80
C ALA A 94 -6.65 -2.04 2.08
N HIS A 95 -7.94 -2.06 2.36
CA HIS A 95 -8.85 -0.98 2.04
C HIS A 95 -9.73 -0.67 3.25
N GLN A 96 -10.35 0.49 3.23
CA GLN A 96 -11.30 0.93 4.24
C GLN A 96 -12.55 1.44 3.54
N HIS A 97 -13.71 1.20 4.14
CA HIS A 97 -14.98 1.75 3.68
C HIS A 97 -15.46 2.79 4.69
N PRO A 98 -15.54 4.08 4.33
CA PRO A 98 -16.05 5.12 5.23
C PRO A 98 -17.46 4.85 5.75
N SER A 99 -18.26 4.08 5.01
CA SER A 99 -19.61 3.65 5.38
C SER A 99 -19.65 2.62 6.53
N GLY A 100 -18.53 1.95 6.82
CA GLY A 100 -18.45 0.86 7.78
C GLY A 100 -18.97 -0.49 7.28
N ASP A 101 -19.37 -0.61 6.01
CA ASP A 101 -19.75 -1.88 5.39
C ASP A 101 -18.51 -2.66 4.93
N ILE A 102 -18.44 -3.94 5.27
CA ILE A 102 -17.28 -4.81 5.04
C ILE A 102 -17.55 -5.83 3.92
N LEU A 103 -18.81 -5.91 3.42
CA LEU A 103 -19.23 -6.95 2.47
C LEU A 103 -19.02 -6.57 1.00
N ASN A 104 -18.84 -5.28 0.70
CA ASN A 104 -18.67 -4.79 -0.66
C ASN A 104 -17.19 -4.56 -0.99
N ILE A 105 -16.47 -5.66 -1.25
CA ILE A 105 -15.13 -5.58 -1.85
C ILE A 105 -15.32 -5.16 -3.31
N VAL A 106 -15.31 -3.86 -3.58
CA VAL A 106 -15.39 -3.36 -4.95
C VAL A 106 -14.00 -3.47 -5.58
N SER A 107 -13.81 -4.54 -6.37
CA SER A 107 -12.71 -4.72 -7.33
C SER A 107 -12.92 -3.88 -8.58
#